data_AF-A0A2U3EYV2-F1
#
_entry.id   AF-A0A2U3EYV2-F1
#
_cell.length_a   1.000
_cell.length_b   1.000
_cell.length_c   1.000
_cell.angle_alpha   90.00
_cell.angle_beta   90.00
_cell.angle_gamma   90.00
#
_symmetry.space_group_name_H-M   'P 1'
#
loop_
_entity.id
_entity.type
_entity.pdbx_description
1 polymer ?
#
loop_
_entity_poly.entity_id
_entity_poly.type
_entity_poly.pdbx_seq_one_letter_code
_entity_poly.pdbx_strand_id
1 'polypeptide(L)'
;MPKPPLPHKADSLREVLFHLHAYDGDFVFTGRSLKELNQNLAQMAGDHVNRDIISSILGIGDFVIDRRRWFAQAIDDKYFTWIERDPLGGMFVWFCFLSGHAPLIDAGMDYDECREGKWTPFHELRLSDPESAEERLLSIKNMFDVSDISVRNKITVITEIQNSWHKVKTPLQKEFSFLLSKKECPEPIIDRLWDCAIEEGFPDVGFCGRTPESRILALPCMYYFWAADEKKYILNSLKTRAYRLNHSHSNKNKKTITARIDPEVKEKLDRILISRGVNIHNLLTHWIEKTHETLKK
;
A
#
# COMPACT_ATOMS: atom_id res chain seq x y z
N MET A 1 19.84 5.81 -40.61
CA MET A 1 19.36 4.41 -40.41
C MET A 1 17.84 4.43 -40.48
N PRO A 2 17.18 3.42 -41.07
CA PRO A 2 15.73 3.27 -40.96
C PRO A 2 15.35 3.12 -39.48
N LYS A 3 14.33 3.86 -39.03
CA LYS A 3 13.85 3.78 -37.65
C LYS A 3 13.34 2.35 -37.39
N PRO A 4 13.76 1.68 -36.30
CA PRO A 4 13.20 0.38 -35.93
C PRO A 4 11.68 0.52 -35.72
N PRO A 5 10.84 -0.48 -36.04
CA PRO A 5 9.41 -0.39 -35.76
C PRO A 5 9.17 -0.27 -34.24
N LEU A 6 8.28 0.65 -33.84
CA LEU A 6 7.86 0.77 -32.45
C LEU A 6 7.15 -0.52 -32.03
N PRO A 7 7.59 -1.19 -30.97
CA PRO A 7 6.86 -2.34 -30.45
C PRO A 7 5.49 -1.90 -29.91
N HIS A 8 4.49 -2.76 -30.11
CA HIS A 8 3.10 -2.48 -29.74
C HIS A 8 2.81 -2.58 -28.23
N LYS A 9 3.82 -2.91 -27.44
CA LYS A 9 3.70 -3.13 -26.01
C LYS A 9 5.07 -2.98 -25.34
N ALA A 10 5.13 -2.18 -24.30
CA ALA A 10 6.21 -2.11 -23.35
C ALA A 10 5.72 -2.63 -21.99
N ASP A 11 6.61 -3.29 -21.26
CA ASP A 11 6.33 -3.84 -19.94
C ASP A 11 6.63 -2.82 -18.83
N SER A 12 7.15 -1.62 -19.18
CA SER A 12 7.28 -0.47 -18.28
C SER A 12 7.34 0.88 -19.00
N LEU A 13 7.11 1.99 -18.28
CA LEU A 13 7.34 3.35 -18.80
C LEU A 13 8.81 3.56 -19.23
N ARG A 14 9.74 2.95 -18.50
CA ARG A 14 11.16 3.00 -18.83
C ARG A 14 11.45 2.36 -20.18
N GLU A 15 10.82 1.23 -20.46
CA GLU A 15 10.93 0.54 -21.75
C GLU A 15 10.26 1.34 -22.88
N VAL A 16 9.13 2.01 -22.61
CA VAL A 16 8.55 3.01 -23.52
C VAL A 16 9.53 4.12 -23.87
N LEU A 17 10.15 4.72 -22.86
CA LEU A 17 11.15 5.78 -23.03
C LEU A 17 12.40 5.27 -23.76
N PHE A 18 12.77 4.01 -23.54
CA PHE A 18 13.84 3.33 -24.27
C PHE A 18 13.50 3.11 -25.75
N HIS A 19 12.27 2.72 -26.07
CA HIS A 19 11.80 2.60 -27.45
C HIS A 19 11.76 3.95 -28.16
N LEU A 20 11.37 5.01 -27.44
CA LEU A 20 11.31 6.36 -27.98
C LEU A 20 12.70 7.03 -28.08
N HIS A 21 13.75 6.49 -27.46
CA HIS A 21 15.13 6.98 -27.60
C HIS A 21 15.62 6.99 -29.07
N ALA A 22 15.13 6.06 -29.89
CA ALA A 22 15.46 5.97 -31.32
C ALA A 22 14.75 7.04 -32.18
N TYR A 23 13.86 7.85 -31.59
CA TYR A 23 13.04 8.86 -32.26
C TYR A 23 13.41 10.26 -31.75
N ASP A 24 13.58 11.21 -32.68
CA ASP A 24 13.84 12.62 -32.36
C ASP A 24 12.58 13.34 -31.85
N GLY A 25 12.70 14.27 -30.90
CA GLY A 25 11.59 15.08 -30.36
C GLY A 25 11.53 15.15 -28.82
N ASP A 26 10.80 16.16 -28.31
CA ASP A 26 10.27 16.17 -26.94
C ASP A 26 8.92 15.43 -26.98
N PHE A 27 8.67 14.55 -26.01
CA PHE A 27 7.48 13.69 -25.97
C PHE A 27 6.65 13.99 -24.72
N VAL A 28 5.33 14.15 -24.90
CA VAL A 28 4.38 14.28 -23.80
C VAL A 28 3.75 12.91 -23.53
N PHE A 29 3.83 12.46 -22.28
CA PHE A 29 3.26 11.18 -21.86
C PHE A 29 1.95 11.44 -21.13
N THR A 30 0.85 11.08 -21.78
CA THR A 30 -0.50 11.09 -21.20
C THR A 30 -0.94 9.65 -20.91
N GLY A 31 -1.18 9.34 -19.64
CA GLY A 31 -1.61 8.00 -19.23
C GLY A 31 -1.42 7.73 -17.74
N ARG A 32 -2.46 7.20 -17.09
CA ARG A 32 -2.50 6.90 -15.65
C ARG A 32 -2.06 5.47 -15.34
N SER A 33 -1.94 4.61 -16.35
CA SER A 33 -1.51 3.21 -16.22
C SER A 33 -0.62 2.78 -17.39
N LEU A 34 0.20 1.74 -17.19
CA LEU A 34 1.03 1.16 -18.26
C LEU A 34 0.19 0.71 -19.48
N LYS A 35 -1.07 0.30 -19.24
CA LYS A 35 -2.02 -0.08 -20.28
C LYS A 35 -2.43 1.11 -21.14
N GLU A 36 -2.80 2.23 -20.52
CA GLU A 36 -3.14 3.47 -21.24
C GLU A 36 -1.92 4.03 -21.99
N LEU A 37 -0.75 3.95 -21.35
CA LEU A 37 0.51 4.40 -21.95
C LEU A 37 0.88 3.56 -23.18
N ASN A 38 0.69 2.24 -23.12
CA ASN A 38 0.88 1.34 -24.26
C ASN A 38 -0.13 1.57 -25.40
N GLN A 39 -1.35 1.98 -25.09
CA GLN A 39 -2.37 2.31 -26.10
C GLN A 39 -2.03 3.61 -26.85
N ASN A 40 -1.36 4.54 -26.18
CA ASN A 40 -1.03 5.85 -26.70
C ASN A 40 0.38 5.94 -27.34
N LEU A 41 1.26 4.95 -27.11
CA LEU A 41 2.64 4.87 -27.62
C LEU A 41 2.81 5.24 -29.10
N ALA A 42 1.93 4.72 -29.97
CA ALA A 42 2.02 4.95 -31.42
C ALA A 42 1.61 6.38 -31.81
N GLN A 43 0.70 7.00 -31.06
CA GLN A 43 0.30 8.39 -31.25
C GLN A 43 1.37 9.35 -30.70
N MET A 44 1.95 9.02 -29.55
CA MET A 44 3.02 9.79 -28.90
C MET A 44 4.29 9.89 -29.76
N ALA A 45 4.64 8.84 -30.52
CA ALA A 45 5.80 8.87 -31.41
C ALA A 45 5.63 9.76 -32.66
N GLY A 46 4.39 10.13 -32.98
CA GLY A 46 4.05 10.94 -34.15
C GLY A 46 3.96 12.44 -33.87
N ASP A 47 3.58 12.84 -32.65
CA ASP A 47 3.33 14.23 -32.29
C ASP A 47 4.54 14.88 -31.64
N HIS A 48 5.31 15.65 -32.41
CA HIS A 48 6.27 16.62 -31.85
C HIS A 48 5.48 17.73 -31.16
N VAL A 49 5.47 17.75 -29.83
CA VAL A 49 4.71 18.77 -29.10
C VAL A 49 5.52 20.05 -28.96
N ASN A 50 4.99 21.17 -29.48
CA ASN A 50 5.53 22.49 -29.22
C ASN A 50 5.37 22.82 -27.71
N ARG A 51 6.47 23.21 -27.05
CA ARG A 51 6.52 23.50 -25.60
C ARG A 51 5.46 24.48 -25.14
N ASP A 52 5.03 25.40 -26.01
CA ASP A 52 4.03 26.43 -25.69
C ASP A 52 2.59 25.89 -25.58
N ILE A 53 2.32 24.69 -26.10
CA ILE A 53 0.98 24.07 -26.12
C ILE A 53 0.81 23.06 -24.97
N ILE A 54 1.93 22.63 -24.37
CA ILE A 54 1.99 21.61 -23.33
C ILE A 54 1.05 21.92 -22.16
N SER A 55 1.03 23.16 -21.67
CA SER A 55 0.18 23.57 -20.54
C SER A 55 -1.33 23.44 -20.82
N SER A 56 -1.74 23.50 -22.09
CA SER A 56 -3.14 23.41 -22.52
C SER A 56 -3.63 21.97 -22.78
N ILE A 57 -2.72 21.01 -22.90
CA ILE A 57 -3.01 19.60 -23.20
C ILE A 57 -3.06 18.75 -21.91
N LEU A 58 -2.36 19.18 -20.85
CA LEU A 58 -2.21 18.40 -19.62
C LEU A 58 -3.51 18.32 -18.81
N GLY A 59 -4.12 17.14 -18.79
CA GLY A 59 -5.12 16.76 -17.82
C GLY A 59 -4.53 16.45 -16.43
N ILE A 60 -5.41 16.13 -15.48
CA ILE A 60 -4.99 15.64 -14.15
C ILE A 60 -4.34 14.26 -14.33
N GLY A 61 -3.03 14.17 -14.07
CA GLY A 61 -2.23 12.94 -14.16
C GLY A 61 -1.40 12.78 -15.45
N ASP A 62 -1.31 13.82 -16.30
CA ASP A 62 -0.44 13.82 -17.47
C ASP A 62 0.93 14.46 -17.15
N PHE A 63 2.00 14.00 -17.81
CA PHE A 63 3.36 14.47 -17.55
C PHE A 63 4.18 14.71 -18.82
N VAL A 64 5.09 15.67 -18.73
CA VAL A 64 6.04 16.00 -19.79
C VAL A 64 7.42 15.57 -19.34
N ILE A 65 8.06 14.71 -20.13
CA ILE A 65 9.42 14.24 -19.85
C ILE A 65 10.35 14.79 -20.93
N ASP A 66 11.28 15.67 -20.53
CA ASP A 66 12.39 16.08 -21.41
C ASP A 66 13.33 14.87 -21.61
N ARG A 67 13.36 14.33 -22.83
CA ARG A 67 14.08 13.10 -23.22
C ARG A 67 15.56 13.14 -22.82
N ARG A 68 16.22 14.28 -23.01
CA ARG A 68 17.68 14.41 -22.79
C ARG A 68 18.00 14.48 -21.31
N ARG A 69 17.15 15.17 -20.55
CA ARG A 69 17.27 15.28 -19.10
C ARG A 69 16.95 13.96 -18.41
N TRP A 70 15.89 13.26 -18.86
CA TRP A 70 15.48 11.98 -18.28
C TRP A 70 16.54 10.89 -18.42
N PHE A 71 17.09 10.68 -19.62
CA PHE A 71 18.12 9.66 -19.81
C PHE A 71 19.38 9.91 -18.97
N ALA A 72 19.74 11.18 -18.76
CA ALA A 72 20.90 11.55 -17.95
C ALA A 72 20.62 11.47 -16.44
N GLN A 73 19.36 11.44 -16.01
CA GLN A 73 18.94 11.56 -14.61
C GLN A 73 18.19 10.34 -14.07
N ALA A 74 17.85 9.33 -14.89
CA ALA A 74 17.17 8.11 -14.49
C ALA A 74 18.11 7.13 -13.75
N ILE A 75 17.57 6.44 -12.74
CA ILE A 75 18.31 5.44 -11.95
C ILE A 75 17.95 4.01 -12.39
N ASP A 76 18.91 3.07 -12.42
CA ASP A 76 18.69 1.68 -12.87
C ASP A 76 17.57 0.93 -12.12
N ASP A 77 16.87 0.03 -12.82
CA ASP A 77 15.76 -0.75 -12.27
C ASP A 77 16.20 -1.66 -11.11
N LYS A 78 17.47 -2.05 -11.07
CA LYS A 78 18.06 -2.84 -9.98
C LYS A 78 17.80 -2.23 -8.60
N TYR A 79 17.74 -0.90 -8.49
CA TYR A 79 17.49 -0.18 -7.24
C TYR A 79 16.03 -0.24 -6.76
N PHE A 80 15.09 -0.64 -7.63
CA PHE A 80 13.66 -0.76 -7.32
C PHE A 80 13.18 -2.21 -7.21
N THR A 81 14.01 -3.20 -7.54
CA THR A 81 13.63 -4.63 -7.53
C THR A 81 13.05 -5.11 -6.20
N TRP A 82 13.44 -4.50 -5.08
CA TRP A 82 12.91 -4.83 -3.77
C TRP A 82 11.49 -4.29 -3.53
N ILE A 83 11.13 -3.17 -4.15
CA ILE A 83 9.77 -2.58 -4.10
C ILE A 83 8.80 -3.48 -4.84
N GLU A 84 9.19 -3.95 -6.03
CA GLU A 84 8.39 -4.87 -6.84
C GLU A 84 8.06 -6.18 -6.08
N ARG A 85 9.04 -6.69 -5.33
CA ARG A 85 8.91 -7.95 -4.59
C ARG A 85 8.19 -7.81 -3.24
N ASP A 86 8.09 -6.60 -2.71
CA ASP A 86 7.55 -6.33 -1.38
C ASP A 86 6.54 -5.19 -1.45
N PRO A 87 5.24 -5.49 -1.69
CA PRO A 87 4.21 -4.47 -1.79
C PRO A 87 4.17 -3.55 -0.56
N LEU A 88 4.31 -4.10 0.65
CA LEU A 88 4.34 -3.28 1.87
C LEU A 88 5.57 -2.37 1.90
N GLY A 89 6.73 -2.85 1.44
CA GLY A 89 7.92 -2.03 1.25
C GLY A 89 7.71 -0.90 0.22
N GLY A 90 7.01 -1.17 -0.88
CA GLY A 90 6.60 -0.13 -1.82
C GLY A 90 5.68 0.93 -1.19
N MET A 91 4.72 0.50 -0.38
CA MET A 91 3.83 1.45 0.33
C MET A 91 4.61 2.27 1.36
N PHE A 92 5.60 1.66 2.01
CA PHE A 92 6.49 2.36 2.93
C PHE A 92 7.25 3.49 2.22
N VAL A 93 7.80 3.23 1.03
CA VAL A 93 8.48 4.25 0.21
C VAL A 93 7.52 5.39 -0.14
N TRP A 94 6.30 5.04 -0.57
CA TRP A 94 5.26 6.02 -0.87
C TRP A 94 4.99 6.95 0.32
N PHE A 95 4.84 6.39 1.52
CA PHE A 95 4.61 7.17 2.73
C PHE A 95 5.83 7.96 3.21
N CYS A 96 7.08 7.55 2.93
CA CYS A 96 8.26 8.40 3.15
C CYS A 96 8.10 9.73 2.41
N PHE A 97 7.67 9.69 1.15
CA PHE A 97 7.49 10.89 0.34
C PHE A 97 6.26 11.70 0.77
N LEU A 98 5.12 11.05 1.02
CA LEU A 98 3.90 11.74 1.47
C LEU A 98 4.07 12.47 2.80
N SER A 99 4.72 11.83 3.77
CA SER A 99 4.88 12.38 5.12
C SER A 99 5.99 13.43 5.23
N GLY A 100 6.72 13.72 4.15
CA GLY A 100 7.94 14.53 4.19
C GLY A 100 9.07 13.92 5.01
N HIS A 101 8.93 12.67 5.48
CA HIS A 101 9.96 11.91 6.21
C HIS A 101 10.86 11.13 5.26
N ALA A 102 11.10 11.62 4.04
CA ALA A 102 12.27 11.17 3.29
C ALA A 102 13.44 11.28 4.28
N PRO A 103 14.09 10.16 4.61
CA PRO A 103 14.85 10.01 5.85
C PRO A 103 15.77 11.20 5.96
N LEU A 104 15.70 11.98 7.05
CA LEU A 104 16.62 13.10 7.33
C LEU A 104 18.02 12.72 6.82
N ILE A 105 18.37 13.25 5.66
CA ILE A 105 19.39 12.66 4.79
C ILE A 105 20.74 13.17 5.28
N ASP A 106 21.17 12.66 6.43
CA ASP A 106 22.24 13.28 7.24
C ASP A 106 23.62 12.66 7.00
N ALA A 107 23.78 11.75 6.02
CA ALA A 107 25.03 11.04 5.78
C ALA A 107 25.61 11.31 4.37
N GLY A 108 26.18 12.50 4.18
CA GLY A 108 27.12 12.75 3.07
C GLY A 108 26.51 13.06 1.71
N MET A 109 25.24 13.50 1.67
CA MET A 109 24.68 14.18 0.50
C MET A 109 25.08 15.66 0.50
N ASP A 110 25.23 16.23 -0.69
CA ASP A 110 25.43 17.66 -0.83
C ASP A 110 24.16 18.37 -0.35
N TYR A 111 24.24 18.98 0.83
CA TYR A 111 23.11 19.54 1.58
C TYR A 111 22.34 20.60 0.77
N ASP A 112 23.00 21.22 -0.23
CA ASP A 112 22.42 22.22 -1.13
C ASP A 112 21.61 21.61 -2.30
N GLU A 113 21.79 20.33 -2.65
CA GLU A 113 20.97 19.64 -3.66
C GLU A 113 19.69 19.03 -3.10
N CYS A 114 19.61 18.82 -1.77
CA CYS A 114 18.50 18.11 -1.13
C CYS A 114 17.64 19.01 -0.25
N ARG A 115 17.95 20.31 -0.17
CA ARG A 115 17.05 21.33 0.40
C ARG A 115 15.74 21.40 -0.38
N GLU A 116 14.67 21.79 0.32
CA GLU A 116 13.34 22.09 -0.22
C GLU A 116 13.45 22.81 -1.59
N GLY A 117 12.87 22.19 -2.63
CA GLY A 117 12.75 22.78 -3.97
C GLY A 117 13.36 22.01 -5.14
N LYS A 118 14.15 20.93 -4.93
CA LYS A 118 14.66 20.07 -6.03
C LYS A 118 14.02 18.69 -6.17
N TRP A 119 13.48 18.15 -5.06
CA TRP A 119 12.48 17.09 -5.15
C TRP A 119 11.20 17.74 -5.62
N THR A 120 10.62 17.26 -6.72
CA THR A 120 9.27 17.66 -7.12
C THR A 120 8.33 17.27 -5.98
N PRO A 121 7.69 18.24 -5.30
CA PRO A 121 6.77 17.94 -4.21
C PRO A 121 5.67 17.00 -4.65
N PHE A 122 5.24 16.12 -3.76
CA PHE A 122 4.24 15.10 -4.07
C PHE A 122 2.93 15.69 -4.66
N HIS A 123 2.50 16.85 -4.17
CA HIS A 123 1.32 17.54 -4.67
C HIS A 123 1.49 18.13 -6.07
N GLU A 124 2.73 18.45 -6.49
CA GLU A 124 3.05 18.90 -7.85
C GLU A 124 3.12 17.73 -8.83
N LEU A 125 3.47 16.55 -8.32
CA LEU A 125 3.58 15.33 -9.09
C LEU A 125 2.24 14.80 -9.59
N ARG A 126 1.08 15.32 -9.16
CA ARG A 126 -0.29 14.89 -9.60
C ARG A 126 -0.44 13.36 -9.78
N LEU A 127 0.29 12.56 -9.00
CA LEU A 127 0.30 11.10 -9.12
C LEU A 127 -0.98 10.58 -8.47
N SER A 128 -1.63 9.62 -9.13
CA SER A 128 -2.73 8.88 -8.52
C SER A 128 -2.19 8.03 -7.36
N ASP A 129 -3.01 7.83 -6.33
CA ASP A 129 -2.70 6.88 -5.25
C ASP A 129 -2.43 5.48 -5.83
N PRO A 130 -1.37 4.79 -5.37
CA PRO A 130 -0.95 3.52 -5.94
C PRO A 130 -1.81 2.38 -5.39
N GLU A 131 -2.87 2.05 -6.13
CA GLU A 131 -3.84 1.03 -5.74
C GLU A 131 -3.31 -0.38 -6.03
N SER A 132 -2.55 -0.58 -7.11
CA SER A 132 -1.87 -1.86 -7.41
C SER A 132 -0.36 -1.84 -7.10
N ALA A 133 0.27 -3.02 -7.10
CA ALA A 133 1.72 -3.14 -6.99
C ALA A 133 2.45 -2.52 -8.20
N GLU A 134 1.93 -2.71 -9.43
CA GLU A 134 2.54 -2.11 -10.63
C GLU A 134 2.41 -0.59 -10.62
N GLU A 135 1.24 -0.07 -10.27
CA GLU A 135 1.00 1.38 -10.15
C GLU A 135 1.94 2.01 -9.13
N ARG A 136 2.17 1.33 -8.00
CA ARG A 136 3.10 1.78 -6.96
C ARG A 136 4.53 1.87 -7.44
N LEU A 137 5.01 0.79 -8.05
CA LEU A 137 6.36 0.74 -8.58
C LEU A 137 6.55 1.84 -9.64
N LEU A 138 5.58 2.01 -10.52
CA LEU A 138 5.60 3.03 -11.56
C LEU A 138 5.61 4.43 -10.96
N SER A 139 4.68 4.76 -10.06
CA SER A 139 4.61 6.07 -9.43
C SER A 139 5.90 6.38 -8.66
N ILE A 140 6.48 5.41 -7.94
CA ILE A 140 7.77 5.60 -7.27
C ILE A 140 8.89 5.87 -8.27
N LYS A 141 9.04 5.04 -9.32
CA LYS A 141 10.05 5.29 -10.37
C LYS A 141 9.89 6.69 -10.96
N ASN A 142 8.66 7.11 -11.23
CA ASN A 142 8.36 8.44 -11.76
C ASN A 142 8.82 9.55 -10.82
N MET A 143 8.60 9.44 -9.50
CA MET A 143 9.10 10.42 -8.52
C MET A 143 10.61 10.61 -8.61
N PHE A 144 11.35 9.51 -8.75
CA PHE A 144 12.80 9.57 -8.93
C PHE A 144 13.16 10.13 -10.30
N ASP A 145 12.48 9.75 -11.37
CA ASP A 145 12.85 10.14 -12.73
C ASP A 145 12.63 11.63 -13.01
N VAL A 146 11.56 12.23 -12.48
CA VAL A 146 11.22 13.65 -12.75
C VAL A 146 11.85 14.64 -11.75
N SER A 147 12.42 14.15 -10.64
CA SER A 147 13.10 15.02 -9.68
C SER A 147 14.42 15.55 -10.26
N ASP A 148 14.74 16.81 -9.97
CA ASP A 148 15.93 17.49 -10.48
C ASP A 148 17.19 17.21 -9.64
N ILE A 149 17.32 15.97 -9.22
CA ILE A 149 18.35 15.51 -8.31
C ILE A 149 19.37 14.71 -9.09
N SER A 150 20.64 14.79 -8.68
CA SER A 150 21.67 13.99 -9.30
C SER A 150 21.39 12.48 -9.15
N VAL A 151 21.74 11.69 -10.17
CA VAL A 151 21.60 10.22 -10.15
C VAL A 151 22.21 9.60 -8.89
N ARG A 152 23.37 10.12 -8.48
CA ARG A 152 24.06 9.71 -7.25
C ARG A 152 23.17 9.88 -6.02
N ASN A 153 22.57 11.05 -5.84
CA ASN A 153 21.72 11.35 -4.70
C ASN A 153 20.41 10.55 -4.74
N LYS A 154 19.82 10.35 -5.92
CA LYS A 154 18.68 9.44 -6.11
C LYS A 154 19.00 8.01 -5.64
N ILE A 155 20.16 7.47 -6.03
CA ILE A 155 20.64 6.15 -5.60
C ILE A 155 20.82 6.10 -4.08
N THR A 156 21.43 7.13 -3.48
CA THR A 156 21.59 7.23 -2.02
C THR A 156 20.25 7.17 -1.32
N VAL A 157 19.28 8.01 -1.73
CA VAL A 157 17.95 8.08 -1.09
C VAL A 157 17.20 6.76 -1.15
N ILE A 158 17.11 6.13 -2.33
CA ILE A 158 16.39 4.84 -2.41
C ILE A 158 17.08 3.75 -1.59
N THR A 159 18.41 3.77 -1.50
CA THR A 159 19.19 2.83 -0.69
C THR A 159 18.98 3.08 0.81
N GLU A 160 18.93 4.33 1.24
CA GLU A 160 18.66 4.69 2.64
C GLU A 160 17.23 4.33 3.06
N ILE A 161 16.25 4.60 2.21
CA ILE A 161 14.86 4.16 2.44
C ILE A 161 14.80 2.64 2.53
N GLN A 162 15.49 1.92 1.63
CA GLN A 162 15.58 0.47 1.69
C GLN A 162 16.19 -0.01 3.01
N ASN A 163 17.29 0.61 3.46
CA ASN A 163 17.94 0.27 4.73
C ASN A 163 17.04 0.54 5.94
N SER A 164 16.30 1.65 5.92
CA SER A 164 15.29 1.97 6.94
C SER A 164 14.18 0.91 6.96
N TRP A 165 13.65 0.55 5.78
CA TRP A 165 12.64 -0.49 5.64
C TRP A 165 13.09 -1.82 6.24
N HIS A 166 14.32 -2.27 5.97
CA HIS A 166 14.84 -3.52 6.53
C HIS A 166 14.87 -3.53 8.06
N LYS A 167 15.08 -2.38 8.71
CA LYS A 167 15.08 -2.26 10.18
C LYS A 167 13.68 -2.35 10.77
N VAL A 168 12.66 -1.85 10.07
CA VAL A 168 11.31 -1.65 10.61
C VAL A 168 10.30 -2.69 10.12
N LYS A 169 10.58 -3.37 9.01
CA LYS A 169 9.70 -4.36 8.38
C LYS A 169 9.19 -5.41 9.36
N THR A 170 10.08 -6.13 10.04
CA THR A 170 9.70 -7.25 10.89
C THR A 170 8.89 -6.80 12.12
N PRO A 171 9.30 -5.75 12.88
CA PRO A 171 8.46 -5.20 13.95
C PRO A 171 7.08 -4.77 13.45
N LEU A 172 7.02 -4.04 12.32
CA LEU A 172 5.76 -3.52 11.79
C LEU A 172 4.81 -4.63 11.35
N GLN A 173 5.34 -5.65 10.65
CA GLN A 173 4.57 -6.83 10.26
C GLN A 173 4.02 -7.60 11.46
N LYS A 174 4.79 -7.68 12.55
CA LYS A 174 4.34 -8.34 13.79
C LYS A 174 3.18 -7.57 14.43
N GLU A 175 3.31 -6.25 14.54
CA GLU A 175 2.28 -5.38 15.12
C GLU A 175 0.97 -5.42 14.32
N PHE A 176 1.07 -5.50 13.00
CA PHE A 176 -0.07 -5.57 12.07
C PHE A 176 -0.41 -6.99 11.61
N SER A 177 0.08 -8.02 12.30
CA SER A 177 -0.18 -9.42 11.92
C SER A 177 -1.66 -9.77 11.85
N PHE A 178 -2.52 -9.10 12.64
CA PHE A 178 -3.98 -9.26 12.59
C PHE A 178 -4.62 -8.78 11.27
N LEU A 179 -3.92 -7.90 10.52
CA LEU A 179 -4.34 -7.35 9.24
C LEU A 179 -3.60 -8.03 8.08
N LEU A 180 -2.30 -8.28 8.25
CA LEU A 180 -1.39 -8.81 7.21
C LEU A 180 -1.35 -10.35 7.16
N SER A 181 -2.02 -11.07 8.06
CA SER A 181 -2.02 -12.53 8.05
C SER A 181 -2.68 -13.08 6.78
N LYS A 182 -2.17 -14.22 6.27
CA LYS A 182 -2.69 -14.90 5.07
C LYS A 182 -4.14 -15.38 5.14
N LYS A 183 -4.79 -15.35 6.33
CA LYS A 183 -6.24 -15.52 6.38
C LYS A 183 -6.83 -14.21 5.89
N GLU A 184 -7.32 -14.20 4.65
CA GLU A 184 -7.97 -13.05 4.02
C GLU A 184 -8.86 -12.37 5.06
N CYS A 185 -8.48 -11.15 5.44
CA CYS A 185 -9.36 -10.30 6.23
C CYS A 185 -10.49 -9.90 5.28
N PRO A 186 -11.76 -10.23 5.59
CA PRO A 186 -12.87 -9.89 4.71
C PRO A 186 -12.91 -8.38 4.44
N GLU A 187 -13.20 -7.97 3.21
CA GLU A 187 -13.27 -6.56 2.80
C GLU A 187 -14.10 -5.68 3.75
N PRO A 188 -15.29 -6.08 4.24
CA PRO A 188 -16.07 -5.25 5.17
C PRO A 188 -15.38 -5.01 6.52
N ILE A 189 -14.41 -5.85 6.90
CA ILE A 189 -13.60 -5.66 8.10
C ILE A 189 -12.48 -4.64 7.80
N ILE A 190 -11.86 -4.72 6.63
CA ILE A 190 -10.82 -3.78 6.19
C ILE A 190 -11.40 -2.36 6.12
N ASP A 191 -12.56 -2.19 5.51
CA ASP A 191 -13.23 -0.89 5.39
C ASP A 191 -13.51 -0.27 6.76
N ARG A 192 -14.04 -1.07 7.69
CA ARG A 192 -14.30 -0.60 9.06
C ARG A 192 -13.03 -0.27 9.83
N LEU A 193 -11.95 -1.02 9.62
CA LEU A 193 -10.66 -0.74 10.26
C LEU A 193 -10.03 0.53 9.71
N TRP A 194 -10.19 0.77 8.40
CA TRP A 194 -9.79 2.01 7.75
C TRP A 194 -10.55 3.20 8.34
N ASP A 195 -11.89 3.16 8.35
CA ASP A 195 -12.72 4.22 8.89
C ASP A 195 -12.37 4.52 10.36
N CYS A 196 -12.23 3.48 11.19
CA CYS A 196 -11.82 3.64 12.58
C CYS A 196 -10.42 4.28 12.71
N ALA A 197 -9.46 3.92 11.85
CA ALA A 197 -8.13 4.53 11.90
C ALA A 197 -8.18 6.03 11.58
N ILE A 198 -9.00 6.44 10.61
CA ILE A 198 -9.23 7.85 10.28
C ILE A 198 -9.94 8.57 11.44
N GLU A 199 -10.98 7.98 12.02
CA GLU A 199 -11.70 8.53 13.19
C GLU A 199 -10.78 8.72 14.41
N GLU A 200 -9.85 7.79 14.64
CA GLU A 200 -8.89 7.83 15.75
C GLU A 200 -7.70 8.77 15.46
N GLY A 201 -7.71 9.49 14.31
CA GLY A 201 -6.76 10.56 14.02
C GLY A 201 -5.45 10.09 13.39
N PHE A 202 -5.45 8.95 12.66
CA PHE A 202 -4.33 8.63 11.78
C PHE A 202 -4.04 9.81 10.84
N PRO A 203 -2.76 10.09 10.54
CA PRO A 203 -2.41 11.28 9.77
C PRO A 203 -3.02 11.20 8.38
N ASP A 204 -3.90 12.16 8.07
CA ASP A 204 -4.46 12.37 6.74
C ASP A 204 -3.37 13.02 5.86
N VAL A 205 -2.50 12.18 5.31
CA VAL A 205 -1.47 12.60 4.37
C VAL A 205 -1.99 12.66 2.93
N GLY A 206 -3.31 12.79 2.74
CA GLY A 206 -3.96 12.92 1.42
C GLY A 206 -4.08 11.61 0.62
N PHE A 207 -3.87 10.45 1.26
CA PHE A 207 -4.01 9.15 0.62
C PHE A 207 -5.46 8.65 0.70
N CYS A 208 -6.11 8.41 -0.44
CA CYS A 208 -7.53 8.08 -0.51
C CYS A 208 -7.86 6.62 -0.18
N GLY A 209 -6.91 5.70 -0.39
CA GLY A 209 -7.07 4.26 -0.17
C GLY A 209 -8.37 3.68 -0.75
N ARG A 210 -8.50 3.59 -2.08
CA ARG A 210 -9.77 3.20 -2.73
C ARG A 210 -10.00 1.68 -2.73
N THR A 211 -8.94 0.89 -2.70
CA THR A 211 -9.01 -0.57 -2.73
C THR A 211 -8.72 -1.18 -1.35
N PRO A 212 -9.27 -2.36 -1.03
CA PRO A 212 -8.94 -3.07 0.21
C PRO A 212 -7.45 -3.38 0.35
N GLU A 213 -6.78 -3.73 -0.75
CA GLU A 213 -5.33 -4.00 -0.77
C GLU A 213 -4.51 -2.77 -0.39
N SER A 214 -4.82 -1.62 -0.98
CA SER A 214 -4.10 -0.38 -0.69
C SER A 214 -4.31 0.06 0.77
N ARG A 215 -5.53 -0.10 1.31
CA ARG A 215 -5.84 0.12 2.74
C ARG A 215 -5.04 -0.80 3.66
N ILE A 216 -4.98 -2.09 3.36
CA ILE A 216 -4.20 -3.08 4.14
C ILE A 216 -2.74 -2.66 4.25
N LEU A 217 -2.17 -2.17 3.15
CA LEU A 217 -0.75 -1.81 3.06
C LEU A 217 -0.47 -0.42 3.62
N ALA A 218 -1.44 0.50 3.54
CA ALA A 218 -1.31 1.88 4.02
C ALA A 218 -1.39 1.98 5.54
N LEU A 219 -2.29 1.26 6.22
CA LEU A 219 -2.47 1.36 7.68
C LEU A 219 -1.17 1.16 8.49
N PRO A 220 -0.34 0.13 8.22
CA PRO A 220 0.95 -0.01 8.90
C PRO A 220 1.89 1.17 8.63
N CYS A 221 1.91 1.70 7.40
CA CYS A 221 2.75 2.83 7.04
C CYS A 221 2.29 4.12 7.72
N MET A 222 0.99 4.43 7.70
CA MET A 222 0.40 5.55 8.44
C MET A 222 0.78 5.50 9.92
N TYR A 223 0.65 4.34 10.56
CA TYR A 223 1.04 4.16 11.95
C TYR A 223 2.53 4.39 12.20
N TYR A 224 3.40 3.93 11.29
CA TYR A 224 4.84 4.10 11.43
C TYR A 224 5.25 5.58 11.36
N PHE A 225 4.72 6.32 10.38
CA PHE A 225 5.03 7.74 10.17
C PHE A 225 4.26 8.67 11.11
N TRP A 226 3.38 8.13 11.95
CA TRP A 226 2.67 8.92 12.93
C TRP A 226 3.54 9.24 14.17
N ALA A 227 3.77 10.54 14.38
CA ALA A 227 4.54 11.08 15.48
C ALA A 227 3.73 11.32 16.77
N ALA A 228 2.63 10.59 16.99
CA ALA A 228 1.83 10.72 18.21
C ALA A 228 2.30 9.77 19.33
N ASP A 229 2.32 10.30 20.56
CA ASP A 229 2.64 9.53 21.77
C ASP A 229 1.62 8.42 22.04
N GLU A 230 0.37 8.64 21.66
CA GLU A 230 -0.76 7.72 21.89
C GLU A 230 -0.86 6.58 20.86
N LYS A 231 0.03 6.53 19.85
CA LYS A 231 -0.09 5.57 18.73
C LYS A 231 -0.26 4.12 19.18
N LYS A 232 0.42 3.71 20.25
CA LYS A 232 0.30 2.33 20.80
C LYS A 232 -1.10 2.04 21.35
N TYR A 233 -1.75 3.01 21.98
CA TYR A 233 -3.11 2.85 22.49
C TYR A 233 -4.08 2.63 21.33
N ILE A 234 -3.95 3.42 20.27
CA ILE A 234 -4.82 3.37 19.10
C ILE A 234 -4.61 2.09 18.29
N LEU A 235 -3.36 1.63 18.16
CA LEU A 235 -3.08 0.32 17.60
C LEU A 235 -3.76 -0.82 18.39
N ASN A 236 -3.79 -0.73 19.73
CA ASN A 236 -4.48 -1.72 20.55
C ASN A 236 -6.01 -1.64 20.41
N SER A 237 -6.57 -0.44 20.24
CA SER A 237 -7.98 -0.22 19.88
C SER A 237 -8.32 -0.94 18.58
N LEU A 238 -7.53 -0.70 17.53
CA LEU A 238 -7.68 -1.34 16.20
C LEU A 238 -7.56 -2.87 16.28
N LYS A 239 -6.57 -3.40 17.01
CA LYS A 239 -6.44 -4.86 17.24
C LYS A 239 -7.68 -5.46 17.89
N THR A 240 -8.20 -4.80 18.93
CA THR A 240 -9.39 -5.24 19.66
C THR A 240 -10.61 -5.23 18.75
N ARG A 241 -10.74 -4.19 17.91
CA ARG A 241 -11.81 -4.05 16.92
C ARG A 241 -11.74 -5.16 15.86
N ALA A 242 -10.57 -5.39 15.29
CA ALA A 242 -10.33 -6.46 14.32
C ALA A 242 -10.71 -7.83 14.88
N TYR A 243 -10.30 -8.13 16.13
CA TYR A 243 -10.69 -9.36 16.80
C TYR A 243 -12.21 -9.50 16.95
N ARG A 244 -12.91 -8.45 17.39
CA ARG A 244 -14.37 -8.46 17.55
C ARG A 244 -15.09 -8.66 16.21
N LEU A 245 -14.64 -7.96 15.16
CA LEU A 245 -15.21 -8.07 13.82
C LEU A 245 -15.00 -9.48 13.24
N ASN A 246 -13.78 -10.03 13.36
CA ASN A 246 -13.48 -11.39 12.94
C ASN A 246 -14.31 -12.43 13.71
N HIS A 247 -14.43 -12.27 15.03
CA HIS A 247 -15.25 -13.14 15.86
C HIS A 247 -16.74 -13.08 15.47
N SER A 248 -17.28 -11.88 15.26
CA SER A 248 -18.65 -11.69 14.79
C SER A 248 -18.87 -12.32 13.42
N HIS A 249 -17.92 -12.15 12.50
CA HIS A 249 -18.02 -12.72 11.16
C HIS A 249 -17.94 -14.25 11.16
N SER A 250 -17.00 -14.84 11.90
CA SER A 250 -16.87 -16.30 12.04
C SER A 250 -18.09 -16.96 12.69
N ASN A 251 -18.85 -16.19 13.49
CA ASN A 251 -20.02 -16.66 14.20
C ASN A 251 -21.33 -16.17 13.56
N LYS A 252 -21.30 -15.55 12.37
CA LYS A 252 -22.49 -15.01 11.69
C LYS A 252 -23.56 -16.08 11.44
N ASN A 253 -23.15 -17.34 11.31
CA ASN A 253 -24.05 -18.50 11.14
C ASN A 253 -24.38 -19.22 12.46
N LYS A 254 -23.74 -18.84 13.57
CA LYS A 254 -24.00 -19.43 14.88
C LYS A 254 -25.02 -18.56 15.63
N LYS A 255 -26.12 -19.16 16.07
CA LYS A 255 -27.07 -18.46 16.92
C LYS A 255 -26.54 -18.43 18.36
N THR A 256 -26.44 -17.23 18.91
CA THR A 256 -26.11 -17.06 20.33
C THR A 256 -27.38 -17.33 21.14
N ILE A 257 -27.29 -18.24 22.11
CA ILE A 257 -28.37 -18.53 23.06
C ILE A 257 -27.93 -17.96 24.41
N THR A 258 -28.66 -16.96 24.90
CA THR A 258 -28.49 -16.45 26.26
C THR A 258 -29.51 -17.14 27.16
N ALA A 259 -29.05 -17.93 28.13
CA ALA A 259 -29.90 -18.62 29.08
C ALA A 259 -29.60 -18.12 30.50
N ARG A 260 -30.66 -17.94 31.30
CA ARG A 260 -30.53 -17.81 32.76
C ARG A 260 -30.56 -19.21 33.35
N ILE A 261 -29.59 -19.51 34.20
CA ILE A 261 -29.40 -20.84 34.79
C ILE A 261 -29.27 -20.63 36.28
N ASP A 262 -29.89 -21.50 37.07
CA ASP A 262 -29.75 -21.45 38.52
C ASP A 262 -28.29 -21.61 38.95
N PRO A 263 -27.83 -20.87 39.98
CA PRO A 263 -26.42 -20.89 40.41
C PRO A 263 -25.89 -22.30 40.72
N GLU A 264 -26.70 -23.12 41.39
CA GLU A 264 -26.33 -24.51 41.73
C GLU A 264 -26.14 -25.39 40.49
N VAL A 265 -26.96 -25.17 39.45
CA VAL A 265 -26.85 -25.90 38.19
C VAL A 265 -25.62 -25.44 37.42
N LYS A 266 -25.29 -24.14 37.46
CA LYS A 266 -24.07 -23.59 36.87
C LYS A 266 -22.81 -24.16 37.52
N GLU A 267 -22.77 -24.28 38.83
CA GLU A 267 -21.63 -24.91 39.53
C GLU A 267 -21.44 -26.37 39.14
N LYS A 268 -22.54 -27.14 39.05
CA LYS A 268 -22.48 -28.55 38.62
C LYS A 268 -21.97 -28.64 37.19
N LEU A 269 -22.45 -27.76 36.30
CA LEU A 269 -21.99 -27.66 34.93
C LEU A 269 -20.48 -27.38 34.87
N ASP A 270 -19.98 -26.40 35.62
CA ASP A 270 -18.56 -26.05 35.63
C ASP A 270 -17.67 -27.20 36.13
N ARG A 271 -18.09 -27.93 37.17
CA ARG A 271 -17.39 -29.14 37.62
C ARG A 271 -17.30 -30.22 36.54
N ILE A 272 -18.36 -30.39 35.75
CA ILE A 272 -18.38 -31.35 34.62
C ILE A 272 -17.42 -30.89 33.51
N LEU A 273 -17.41 -29.60 33.18
CA LEU A 273 -16.49 -29.05 32.18
C LEU A 273 -15.02 -29.24 32.58
N ILE A 274 -14.69 -28.99 33.84
CA ILE A 274 -13.33 -29.17 34.39
C ILE A 274 -12.94 -30.65 34.36
N SER A 275 -13.78 -31.54 34.91
CA SER A 275 -13.46 -32.97 35.00
C SER A 275 -13.33 -33.67 33.65
N ARG A 276 -14.04 -33.19 32.63
CA ARG A 276 -14.01 -33.77 31.27
C ARG A 276 -13.08 -33.05 30.31
N GLY A 277 -12.55 -31.88 30.67
CA GLY A 277 -11.69 -31.07 29.80
C GLY A 277 -12.37 -30.62 28.51
N VAL A 278 -13.71 -30.50 28.51
CA VAL A 278 -14.50 -30.09 27.34
C VAL A 278 -15.10 -28.71 27.52
N ASN A 279 -15.30 -27.99 26.42
CA ASN A 279 -16.01 -26.71 26.45
C ASN A 279 -17.53 -26.92 26.57
N ILE A 280 -18.23 -25.88 27.06
CA ILE A 280 -19.69 -25.90 27.29
C ILE A 280 -20.49 -26.20 26.02
N HIS A 281 -20.02 -25.74 24.86
CA HIS A 281 -20.69 -25.95 23.58
C HIS A 281 -20.69 -27.43 23.21
N ASN A 282 -19.54 -28.09 23.26
CA ASN A 282 -19.39 -29.51 22.94
C ASN A 282 -20.22 -30.40 23.89
N LEU A 283 -20.24 -30.04 25.19
CA LEU A 283 -21.04 -30.76 26.17
C LEU A 283 -22.54 -30.63 25.88
N LEU A 284 -23.01 -29.42 25.61
CA LEU A 284 -24.41 -29.16 25.26
C LEU A 284 -24.80 -29.84 23.94
N THR A 285 -23.97 -29.76 22.90
CA THR A 285 -24.21 -30.43 21.62
C THR A 285 -24.38 -31.94 21.82
N HIS A 286 -23.45 -32.58 22.54
CA HIS A 286 -23.52 -34.02 22.82
C HIS A 286 -24.79 -34.40 23.59
N TRP A 287 -25.17 -33.62 24.61
CA TRP A 287 -26.40 -33.88 25.37
C TRP A 287 -27.66 -33.66 24.55
N ILE A 288 -27.72 -32.59 23.74
CA ILE A 288 -28.87 -32.31 22.88
C ILE A 288 -29.03 -33.42 21.83
N GLU A 289 -27.95 -33.84 21.17
CA GLU A 289 -27.98 -34.92 20.17
C GLU A 289 -28.48 -36.23 20.79
N LYS A 290 -27.89 -36.64 21.92
CA LYS A 290 -28.26 -37.87 22.63
C LYS A 290 -29.71 -37.85 23.13
N THR A 291 -30.18 -36.70 23.62
CA THR A 291 -31.55 -36.54 24.13
C THR A 291 -32.56 -36.47 22.99
N HIS A 292 -32.20 -35.84 21.88
CA HIS A 292 -33.05 -35.76 20.70
C HIS A 292 -33.22 -37.13 20.02
N GLU A 293 -32.18 -37.98 20.01
CA GLU A 293 -32.28 -39.36 19.54
C GLU A 293 -33.22 -40.22 20.40
N THR A 294 -33.28 -39.95 21.71
CA THR A 294 -34.17 -40.68 22.63
C THR A 294 -35.61 -40.17 22.59
N LEU A 295 -35.82 -38.89 22.28
CA LEU A 295 -37.15 -38.27 22.14
C LEU A 295 -37.83 -38.53 20.78
N LYS A 296 -37.11 -39.07 19.79
CA LYS A 296 -37.65 -39.44 18.47
C LYS A 296 -38.25 -40.85 18.40
N LYS A 297 -38.21 -41.62 19.50
CA LYS A 297 -38.90 -42.91 19.65
C LYS A 297 -40.25 -42.72 20.32
#